data_AF-A0A928EUX2-F1
#
_entry.id   AF-A0A928EUX2-F1
#
_cell.length_a   1.000
_cell.length_b   1.000
_cell.length_c   1.000
_cell.angle_alpha   90.00
_cell.angle_beta   90.00
_cell.angle_gamma   90.00
#
_symmetry.space_group_name_H-M   'P 1'
#
loop_
_entity.id
_entity.type
_entity.pdbx_description
1 polymer ?
#
loop_
_entity_poly.entity_id
_entity_poly.type
_entity_poly.pdbx_seq_one_letter_code
_entity_poly.pdbx_strand_id
1 'polypeptide(L)'
;MAKRLPKTLDTSARQKRLLALLEEYVGACRPPPEAGTKKAGGKFANLAGFCRFLGCGISYLQKLCSDAPRLYDLICTTLEDELLISSPSPSLLSYYLKKRLGYDEKEEASSASCGEMRLVFEHDILEDGV
;
A
#
# COMPACT_ATOMS: atom_id res chain seq x y z
N MET A 1 -6.07 -15.29 19.29
CA MET A 1 -5.49 -16.55 18.79
C MET A 1 -4.92 -16.31 17.41
N ALA A 2 -3.62 -16.51 17.19
CA ALA A 2 -2.97 -16.28 15.90
C ALA A 2 -3.27 -17.43 14.93
N LYS A 3 -3.76 -17.13 13.72
CA LYS A 3 -4.06 -18.14 12.70
C LYS A 3 -2.78 -18.46 11.92
N ARG A 4 -1.99 -19.42 12.41
CA ARG A 4 -0.75 -19.84 11.74
C ARG A 4 -1.04 -20.51 10.40
N LEU A 5 -0.34 -20.08 9.35
CA LEU A 5 -0.35 -20.73 8.05
C LEU A 5 0.40 -22.09 8.11
N PRO A 6 -0.12 -23.17 7.50
CA PRO A 6 0.57 -24.45 7.42
C PRO A 6 1.87 -24.33 6.60
N LYS A 7 2.94 -25.00 7.05
CA LYS A 7 4.28 -24.93 6.45
C LYS A 7 4.41 -25.70 5.12
N THR A 8 3.48 -26.61 4.84
CA THR A 8 3.56 -27.57 3.73
C THR A 8 2.17 -27.87 3.16
N LEU A 9 1.70 -27.03 2.26
CA LEU A 9 0.60 -27.32 1.33
C LEU A 9 0.80 -26.42 0.11
N ASP A 10 0.63 -27.02 -1.07
CA ASP A 10 0.82 -26.51 -2.43
C ASP A 10 0.74 -24.99 -2.58
N THR A 11 1.68 -24.39 -3.32
CA THR A 11 1.85 -22.94 -3.46
C THR A 11 0.51 -22.27 -3.77
N SER A 12 -0.29 -22.86 -4.65
CA SER A 12 -1.63 -22.36 -5.03
C SER A 12 -2.65 -22.39 -3.87
N ALA A 13 -2.68 -23.47 -3.08
CA ALA A 13 -3.56 -23.61 -1.92
C ALA A 13 -3.19 -22.63 -0.81
N ARG A 14 -1.88 -22.43 -0.58
CA ARG A 14 -1.36 -21.44 0.37
C ARG A 14 -1.70 -20.01 -0.05
N GLN A 15 -1.60 -19.68 -1.34
CA GLN A 15 -1.99 -18.37 -1.87
C GLN A 15 -3.49 -18.12 -1.68
N LYS A 16 -4.35 -19.08 -2.06
CA LYS A 16 -5.81 -18.99 -1.82
C LYS A 16 -6.14 -18.79 -0.34
N ARG A 17 -5.46 -19.52 0.54
CA ARG A 17 -5.64 -19.36 1.99
C ARG A 17 -5.23 -17.98 2.47
N LEU A 18 -4.13 -17.43 1.94
CA LEU A 18 -3.67 -16.10 2.30
C LEU A 18 -4.67 -15.02 1.89
N LEU A 19 -5.26 -15.13 0.70
CA LEU A 19 -6.31 -14.23 0.24
C LEU A 19 -7.58 -14.32 1.09
N ALA A 20 -8.01 -15.52 1.46
CA ALA A 20 -9.13 -15.68 2.39
C ALA A 20 -8.86 -15.04 3.76
N LEU A 21 -7.61 -15.11 4.25
CA LEU A 21 -7.21 -14.45 5.51
C LEU A 21 -7.14 -12.92 5.36
N LEU A 22 -6.79 -12.42 4.16
CA LEU A 22 -6.81 -11.00 3.86
C LEU A 22 -8.24 -10.45 3.90
N GLU A 23 -9.19 -11.12 3.24
CA GLU A 23 -10.61 -10.77 3.29
C GLU A 23 -11.15 -10.79 4.72
N GLU A 24 -10.78 -11.80 5.52
CA GLU A 24 -11.17 -11.89 6.93
C GLU A 24 -10.61 -10.73 7.76
N TYR A 25 -9.33 -10.38 7.54
CA TYR A 25 -8.70 -9.25 8.23
C TYR A 25 -9.35 -7.92 7.87
N VAL A 26 -9.60 -7.70 6.58
CA VAL A 26 -10.29 -6.51 6.07
C VAL A 26 -11.71 -6.42 6.67
N GLY A 27 -12.47 -7.51 6.66
CA GLY A 27 -13.79 -7.58 7.28
C GLY A 27 -13.77 -7.23 8.77
N ALA A 28 -12.72 -7.66 9.49
CA ALA A 28 -12.53 -7.33 10.91
C ALA A 28 -12.10 -5.87 11.16
N CYS A 29 -11.65 -5.17 10.12
CA CYS A 29 -11.31 -3.75 10.18
C CYS A 29 -12.49 -2.84 9.86
N ARG A 30 -13.50 -3.33 9.14
CA ARG A 30 -14.69 -2.55 8.80
C ARG A 30 -15.53 -2.24 10.06
N PRO A 31 -16.14 -1.05 10.14
CA PRO A 31 -17.06 -0.73 11.22
C PRO A 31 -18.28 -1.68 11.17
N PRO A 32 -18.85 -2.06 12.32
CA PRO A 32 -20.09 -2.84 12.33
C PRO A 32 -21.22 -2.06 11.65
N PRO A 33 -22.18 -2.74 11.00
CA PRO A 33 -23.24 -2.08 10.23
C PRO A 33 -24.16 -1.17 11.07
N GLU A 34 -24.14 -1.31 12.40
CA GLU A 34 -24.89 -0.47 13.34
C GLU A 34 -24.12 0.75 13.85
N ALA A 35 -22.86 0.93 13.44
CA ALA A 35 -22.11 2.14 13.73
C ALA A 35 -22.70 3.29 12.91
N GLY A 36 -23.62 4.04 13.50
CA GLY A 36 -24.16 5.26 12.88
C GLY A 36 -23.05 6.20 12.40
N THR A 37 -23.36 7.03 11.40
CA THR A 37 -22.44 7.91 10.64
C THR A 37 -21.49 8.78 11.49
N LYS A 38 -21.75 8.95 12.79
CA LYS A 38 -20.91 9.70 13.75
C LYS A 38 -19.80 8.86 14.40
N LYS A 39 -19.82 7.54 14.24
CA LYS A 39 -18.75 6.62 14.62
C LYS A 39 -18.26 5.93 13.35
N ALA A 40 -17.50 6.63 12.52
CA ALA A 40 -16.70 6.03 11.45
C ALA A 40 -15.54 5.19 12.05
N GLY A 41 -15.86 4.34 13.03
CA GLY A 41 -14.95 3.55 13.84
C GLY A 41 -14.61 2.25 13.14
N GLY A 42 -13.92 2.35 12.01
CA GLY A 42 -13.15 1.26 11.43
C GLY A 42 -11.74 1.24 11.99
N LYS A 43 -11.09 0.07 11.98
CA LYS A 43 -9.64 -0.01 12.22
C LYS A 43 -8.91 0.28 10.91
N PHE A 44 -7.74 0.89 11.02
CA PHE A 44 -6.86 1.18 9.90
C PHE A 44 -6.24 -0.13 9.37
N ALA A 45 -6.75 -0.63 8.25
CA ALA A 45 -6.27 -1.87 7.63
C ALA A 45 -4.90 -1.64 6.98
N ASN A 46 -3.83 -2.20 7.53
CA ASN A 46 -2.49 -2.00 6.99
C ASN A 46 -1.63 -3.27 7.07
N LEU A 47 -0.47 -3.25 6.40
CA LEU A 47 0.42 -4.42 6.33
C LEU A 47 0.89 -4.87 7.72
N ALA A 48 1.18 -3.94 8.63
CA ALA A 48 1.62 -4.26 9.98
C ALA A 48 0.51 -4.96 10.79
N GLY A 49 -0.73 -4.47 10.66
CA GLY A 49 -1.91 -5.06 11.27
C GLY A 49 -2.21 -6.44 10.70
N PHE A 50 -2.06 -6.61 9.39
CA PHE A 50 -2.21 -7.91 8.74
C PHE A 50 -1.13 -8.91 9.20
N CYS A 51 0.13 -8.51 9.30
CA CYS A 51 1.20 -9.31 9.90
C CYS A 51 0.85 -9.77 11.32
N ARG A 52 0.39 -8.83 12.15
CA ARG A 52 -0.05 -9.13 13.52
C ARG A 52 -1.23 -10.11 13.54
N PHE A 53 -2.17 -9.97 12.62
CA PHE A 53 -3.32 -10.88 12.47
C PHE A 53 -2.89 -12.30 12.10
N LEU A 54 -1.94 -12.44 11.17
CA LEU A 54 -1.32 -13.72 10.79
C LEU A 54 -0.40 -14.29 11.89
N GLY A 55 -0.01 -13.48 12.86
CA GLY A 55 0.98 -13.83 13.88
C GLY A 55 2.39 -13.98 13.31
N CYS A 56 2.71 -13.22 12.26
CA CYS A 56 4.02 -13.20 11.62
C CYS A 56 4.66 -11.80 11.69
N GLY A 57 5.98 -11.75 11.51
CA GLY A 57 6.73 -10.49 11.39
C GLY A 57 6.80 -10.00 9.94
N ILE A 58 7.28 -8.77 9.76
CA ILE A 58 7.40 -8.14 8.43
C ILE A 58 8.33 -8.90 7.48
N SER A 59 9.30 -9.64 8.03
CA SER A 59 10.21 -10.53 7.28
C SER A 59 9.46 -11.59 6.47
N TYR A 60 8.27 -12.01 6.93
CA TYR A 60 7.41 -12.93 6.16
C TYR A 60 6.88 -12.28 4.89
N LEU A 61 6.46 -11.01 4.97
CA LEU A 61 5.98 -10.25 3.81
C LEU A 61 7.13 -9.89 2.85
N GLN A 62 8.31 -9.59 3.37
CA GLN A 62 9.50 -9.38 2.53
C GLN A 62 9.85 -10.64 1.72
N LYS A 63 9.75 -11.81 2.36
CA LYS A 63 9.92 -13.08 1.66
C LYS A 63 8.80 -13.32 0.63
N LEU A 64 7.56 -12.96 0.95
CA LEU A 64 6.44 -13.05 0.00
C LEU A 64 6.66 -12.14 -1.24
N CYS A 65 7.23 -10.95 -1.04
CA CYS A 65 7.59 -10.05 -2.13
C CYS A 65 8.59 -10.69 -3.12
N SER A 66 9.50 -11.53 -2.62
CA SER A 66 10.47 -12.26 -3.46
C SER A 66 9.87 -13.53 -4.09
N ASP A 67 9.15 -14.32 -3.28
CA ASP A 67 8.61 -15.63 -3.69
C ASP A 67 7.38 -15.51 -4.61
N ALA A 68 6.57 -14.47 -4.45
CA ALA A 68 5.30 -14.27 -5.16
C ALA A 68 4.93 -12.77 -5.26
N PRO A 69 5.64 -11.97 -6.07
CA PRO A 69 5.47 -10.50 -6.12
C PRO A 69 4.04 -10.07 -6.46
N ARG A 70 3.39 -10.73 -7.43
CA ARG A 70 1.99 -10.42 -7.80
C ARG A 70 1.01 -10.58 -6.65
N LEU A 71 1.24 -11.54 -5.76
CA LEU A 71 0.38 -11.75 -4.59
C LEU A 71 0.65 -10.70 -3.51
N TYR A 72 1.92 -10.34 -3.32
CA TYR A 72 2.29 -9.24 -2.45
C TYR A 72 1.68 -7.92 -2.91
N ASP A 73 1.74 -7.61 -4.21
CA ASP A 73 1.14 -6.42 -4.81
C ASP A 73 -0.37 -6.42 -4.59
N LEU A 74 -1.05 -7.53 -4.86
CA LEU A 74 -2.48 -7.67 -4.62
C LEU A 74 -2.85 -7.39 -3.15
N ILE A 75 -2.09 -7.95 -2.20
CA ILE A 75 -2.30 -7.68 -0.76
C ILE A 75 -2.15 -6.18 -0.47
N CYS A 76 -1.12 -5.53 -1.03
CA CYS A 76 -0.91 -4.09 -0.83
C CYS A 76 -2.05 -3.28 -1.42
N THR A 77 -2.45 -3.53 -2.67
CA THR A 77 -3.55 -2.83 -3.34
C THR A 77 -4.86 -2.99 -2.57
N THR A 78 -5.21 -4.20 -2.12
CA THR A 78 -6.44 -4.42 -1.34
C THR A 78 -6.44 -3.66 -0.01
N LEU A 79 -5.29 -3.65 0.70
CA LEU A 79 -5.20 -2.91 1.95
C LEU A 79 -5.27 -1.41 1.72
N GLU A 80 -4.61 -0.89 0.68
CA GLU A 80 -4.65 0.52 0.32
C GLU A 80 -6.06 0.97 -0.09
N ASP A 81 -6.79 0.17 -0.87
CA ASP A 81 -8.18 0.46 -1.22
C ASP A 81 -9.07 0.55 0.03
N GLU A 82 -8.93 -0.40 0.96
CA GLU A 82 -9.66 -0.34 2.23
C GLU A 82 -9.24 0.84 3.11
N LEU A 83 -7.98 1.30 3.02
CA LEU A 83 -7.54 2.51 3.70
C LEU A 83 -8.21 3.76 3.14
N LEU A 84 -8.37 3.85 1.82
CA LEU A 84 -9.05 4.94 1.15
C LEU A 84 -10.55 4.96 1.48
N ILE A 85 -11.16 3.79 1.68
CA ILE A 85 -12.58 3.64 2.04
C ILE A 85 -12.83 3.90 3.52
N SER A 86 -11.94 3.42 4.40
CA SER A 86 -11.94 3.84 5.79
C SER A 86 -11.78 5.35 5.81
N SER A 87 -12.38 6.08 6.77
CA SER A 87 -12.30 7.54 6.79
C SER A 87 -11.23 8.03 7.79
N PRO A 88 -9.92 7.68 7.64
CA PRO A 88 -8.90 8.23 8.50
C PRO A 88 -8.71 9.71 8.18
N SER A 89 -7.96 10.42 9.03
CA SER A 89 -7.60 11.80 8.71
C SER A 89 -6.80 11.85 7.39
N PRO A 90 -7.11 12.78 6.48
CA PRO A 90 -6.38 12.91 5.20
C PRO A 90 -4.87 13.05 5.38
N SER A 91 -4.42 13.71 6.46
CA SER A 91 -3.00 13.86 6.78
C SER A 91 -2.31 12.53 7.13
N LEU A 92 -2.99 11.66 7.88
CA LEU A 92 -2.45 10.33 8.24
C LEU A 92 -2.36 9.44 7.00
N LEU A 93 -3.40 9.45 6.18
CA LEU A 93 -3.44 8.71 4.91
C LEU A 93 -2.34 9.20 3.96
N SER A 94 -2.21 10.51 3.79
CA SER A 94 -1.18 11.12 2.96
C SER A 94 0.23 10.77 3.42
N TYR A 95 0.50 10.87 4.73
CA TYR A 95 1.81 10.49 5.29
C TYR A 95 2.10 9.00 5.10
N TYR A 96 1.12 8.12 5.37
CA TYR A 96 1.26 6.69 5.19
C TYR A 96 1.56 6.31 3.73
N LEU A 97 0.77 6.82 2.78
CA LEU A 97 0.94 6.54 1.35
C LEU A 97 2.25 7.11 0.81
N LYS A 98 2.65 8.34 1.21
CA LYS A 98 3.94 8.92 0.82
C LYS A 98 5.11 8.06 1.27
N LYS A 99 5.13 7.66 2.54
CA LYS A 99 6.17 6.79 3.09
C LYS A 99 6.16 5.41 2.45
N ARG A 100 4.97 4.88 2.13
CA ARG A 100 4.82 3.55 1.55
C ARG A 100 5.27 3.47 0.09
N LEU A 101 4.94 4.49 -0.69
CA LEU A 101 5.24 4.57 -2.13
C LEU A 101 6.58 5.26 -2.43
N GLY A 102 7.31 5.71 -1.40
CA GLY A 102 8.62 6.35 -1.56
C GLY A 102 8.57 7.82 -1.96
N TYR A 103 7.40 8.47 -1.98
CA TYR A 103 7.28 9.90 -2.30
C TYR A 103 7.81 10.85 -1.21
N ASP A 104 8.14 10.31 -0.02
CA ASP A 104 8.75 11.09 1.07
C ASP A 104 10.26 11.29 0.85
N GLU A 105 10.87 10.49 -0.02
CA GLU A 105 12.24 10.69 -0.50
C GLU A 105 12.19 11.73 -1.62
N LYS A 106 12.05 13.01 -1.23
CA LYS A 106 12.72 14.03 -2.03
C LYS A 106 14.20 13.70 -1.91
N GLU A 107 14.74 13.01 -2.90
CA GLU A 107 16.17 13.03 -3.15
C GLU A 107 16.59 14.50 -3.13
N GLU A 108 17.26 14.94 -2.08
CA GLU A 108 18.13 16.10 -2.20
C GLU A 108 19.04 15.76 -3.38
N ALA A 109 18.95 16.58 -4.43
CA ALA A 109 19.53 16.37 -5.75
C ALA A 109 20.90 15.68 -5.67
N SER A 110 20.88 14.35 -5.73
CA SER A 110 22.08 13.55 -5.89
C SER A 110 22.38 13.60 -7.37
N SER A 111 23.31 14.48 -7.70
CA SER A 111 23.98 14.56 -8.99
C SER A 111 24.50 13.17 -9.40
N ALA A 112 23.71 12.40 -10.15
CA ALA A 112 24.17 11.22 -10.86
C ALA A 112 23.29 10.94 -12.07
N SER A 113 23.96 10.86 -13.22
CA SER A 113 23.43 10.81 -14.56
C SER A 113 22.50 9.62 -14.84
N CYS A 114 21.23 9.88 -15.13
CA CYS A 114 20.45 9.04 -16.03
C CYS A 114 19.31 9.87 -16.63
N GLY A 115 19.50 10.33 -17.88
CA GLY A 115 18.47 10.99 -18.67
C GLY A 115 18.27 12.47 -18.36
N GLU A 116 19.13 13.32 -18.92
CA GLU A 116 18.82 14.75 -19.07
C GLU A 116 17.49 14.91 -19.81
N MET A 117 16.44 15.26 -19.07
CA MET A 117 15.21 15.76 -19.68
C MET A 117 15.52 17.19 -20.16
N ARG A 118 15.95 17.33 -21.41
CA ARG A 118 16.15 18.63 -22.05
C ARG A 118 14.80 19.31 -22.23
N LEU A 119 14.50 20.27 -21.36
CA LEU A 119 13.41 21.22 -21.58
C LEU A 119 13.85 22.18 -22.69
N VAL A 120 13.35 21.96 -23.90
CA VAL A 120 13.46 22.94 -24.99
C VAL A 120 12.32 23.92 -24.82
N PHE A 121 12.64 25.13 -24.35
CA PHE A 121 11.73 26.26 -24.44
C PHE A 121 11.95 26.92 -25.81
N GLU A 122 11.09 26.62 -26.77
CA GLU A 122 10.96 27.45 -27.97
C GLU A 122 10.32 28.77 -27.54
N HIS A 123 11.14 29.81 -27.41
CA HIS A 123 10.68 31.18 -27.37
C HIS A 123 10.43 31.63 -28.81
N ASP A 124 9.17 31.69 -29.23
CA ASP A 124 8.77 32.49 -30.39
C ASP A 124 9.03 33.97 -30.05
N ILE A 125 10.21 34.44 -30.42
CA ILE A 125 10.49 35.87 -30.53
C ILE A 125 9.84 36.30 -31.83
N LEU A 126 8.58 36.74 -31.76
CA LEU A 126 8.02 37.60 -32.80
C LEU A 126 8.82 38.89 -32.77
N GLU A 127 9.76 39.01 -33.72
CA GLU A 127 10.50 40.22 -34.02
C GLU A 127 9.52 41.40 -34.15
N ASP A 128 9.75 42.43 -33.35
CA ASP A 128 9.25 43.76 -33.62
C ASP A 128 9.92 44.28 -34.90
N GLY A 129 9.13 44.65 -35.91
CA GLY A 129 9.65 45.22 -37.15
C GLY A 129 8.57 45.49 -38.20
N VAL A 130 7.85 46.61 -38.07
CA VAL A 130 7.99 47.85 -38.88
C VAL A 130 7.17 48.96 -38.22
#